data_AF-A0A3M1TM76-F1
#
_entry.id   AF-A0A3M1TM76-F1
#
_cell.length_a   1.000
_cell.length_b   1.000
_cell.length_c   1.000
_cell.angle_alpha   90.00
_cell.angle_beta   90.00
_cell.angle_gamma   90.00
#
_symmetry.space_group_name_H-M   'P 1'
#
loop_
_entity.id
_entity.type
_entity.pdbx_description
1 polymer ?
#
loop_
_entity_poly.entity_id
_entity_poly.type
_entity_poly.pdbx_seq_one_letter_code
_entity_poly.pdbx_strand_id
1 'polypeptide(L)'
;MNAAGGGREGEANESRRGAGGPETSRASGAGAAPGRPLASSDAAAAGGAEEAAVRPTEDAAHPPLEALGLLCASMLLFAGAQWLGRRGGVFWAELAPALGVLAWILPAYLAASRRGHDPLVAHGLLGRPRGLLGAGLVSCLLLGLYVLAVAAAHGGGPRSPVPWGSALGLLVHDLCFVALPEEYFFRGVLQPALEGRRRVRWVGAEVGRGLVVASLLFALCHLVWLPDPRRLLVFFPSLWFGWLRGRTGSVLPGVLAHALANATQYACASVWAT
;
A
#
# COMPACT_ATOMS: atom_id res chain seq x y z
N MET A 1 -11.40 53.50 36.30
CA MET A 1 -12.01 52.17 36.00
C MET A 1 -13.42 52.40 35.46
N ASN A 2 -13.96 51.43 34.73
CA ASN A 2 -15.38 51.23 34.40
C ASN A 2 -16.08 52.20 33.41
N ALA A 3 -16.28 51.66 32.20
CA ALA A 3 -17.60 51.33 31.62
C ALA A 3 -18.46 52.39 30.90
N ALA A 4 -19.27 51.84 29.97
CA ALA A 4 -20.25 52.47 29.08
C ALA A 4 -19.69 53.47 28.03
N GLY A 5 -20.29 53.60 26.83
CA GLY A 5 -21.38 52.82 26.24
C GLY A 5 -22.48 53.70 25.63
N GLY A 6 -22.56 53.74 24.31
CA GLY A 6 -23.53 54.51 23.54
C GLY A 6 -22.93 55.01 22.23
N GLY A 7 -23.72 55.08 21.16
CA GLY A 7 -23.29 55.60 19.86
C GLY A 7 -24.33 56.55 19.27
N ARG A 8 -24.04 57.12 18.08
CA ARG A 8 -25.04 57.73 17.20
C ARG A 8 -24.48 58.00 15.80
N GLU A 9 -25.41 58.22 14.86
CA GLU A 9 -25.15 58.51 13.45
C GLU A 9 -24.85 60.01 13.22
N GLY A 10 -24.32 60.36 12.04
CA GLY A 10 -24.01 61.74 11.68
C GLY A 10 -23.52 61.91 10.24
N GLU A 11 -24.34 62.61 9.45
CA GLU A 11 -24.16 63.15 8.10
C GLU A 11 -22.78 63.84 7.89
N ALA A 12 -22.04 63.68 6.77
CA ALA A 12 -22.31 63.89 5.33
C ALA A 12 -22.08 65.34 4.83
N ASN A 13 -21.25 65.50 3.78
CA ASN A 13 -21.62 66.07 2.46
C ASN A 13 -20.41 66.66 1.67
N GLU A 14 -20.45 66.52 0.33
CA GLU A 14 -19.78 67.24 -0.78
C GLU A 14 -18.36 67.86 -0.62
N SER A 15 -17.46 67.79 -1.61
CA SER A 15 -17.63 68.16 -3.03
C SER A 15 -16.36 67.76 -3.85
N ARG A 16 -16.10 67.93 -5.17
CA ARG A 16 -16.78 68.22 -6.49
C ARG A 16 -15.60 68.27 -7.53
N ARG A 17 -15.69 68.12 -8.87
CA ARG A 17 -16.71 67.84 -9.91
C ARG A 17 -15.99 67.43 -11.23
N GLY A 18 -16.63 66.71 -12.16
CA GLY A 18 -16.12 66.42 -13.53
C GLY A 18 -16.09 64.92 -13.86
N ALA A 19 -16.97 64.29 -14.65
CA ALA A 19 -17.90 64.67 -15.73
C ALA A 19 -17.27 64.75 -17.14
N GLY A 20 -17.60 63.76 -18.00
CA GLY A 20 -17.21 63.72 -19.43
C GLY A 20 -17.42 62.35 -20.10
N GLY A 21 -18.31 62.30 -21.11
CA GLY A 21 -18.65 61.16 -22.00
C GLY A 21 -19.94 61.51 -22.77
N PRO A 22 -20.52 60.65 -23.65
CA PRO A 22 -20.05 59.36 -24.16
C PRO A 22 -19.97 59.36 -25.73
N GLU A 23 -20.61 58.39 -26.41
CA GLU A 23 -20.79 58.20 -27.88
C GLU A 23 -19.53 57.72 -28.66
N THR A 24 -19.48 56.63 -29.47
CA THR A 24 -20.36 55.81 -30.35
C THR A 24 -20.32 56.15 -31.84
N SER A 25 -19.71 55.27 -32.65
CA SER A 25 -20.07 55.06 -34.08
C SER A 25 -19.58 53.69 -34.60
N ARG A 26 -20.03 53.26 -35.78
CA ARG A 26 -19.77 51.92 -36.38
C ARG A 26 -19.51 51.98 -37.89
N ALA A 27 -18.60 51.09 -38.33
CA ALA A 27 -18.58 50.33 -39.60
C ALA A 27 -18.54 51.03 -40.98
N SER A 28 -17.48 50.72 -41.75
CA SER A 28 -17.49 50.26 -43.16
C SER A 28 -16.02 50.04 -43.61
N GLY A 29 -15.62 49.09 -44.47
CA GLY A 29 -16.30 47.97 -45.16
C GLY A 29 -15.34 46.77 -45.26
N ALA A 30 -15.80 45.53 -45.46
CA ALA A 30 -16.31 44.95 -46.71
C ALA A 30 -15.21 44.29 -47.60
N GLY A 31 -15.12 42.96 -47.54
CA GLY A 31 -14.27 42.09 -48.38
C GLY A 31 -14.61 40.62 -48.06
N ALA A 32 -14.78 39.76 -49.06
CA ALA A 32 -15.61 38.55 -48.90
C ALA A 32 -14.97 37.21 -49.33
N ALA A 33 -15.07 36.24 -48.41
CA ALA A 33 -15.38 34.81 -48.64
C ALA A 33 -14.39 33.96 -49.50
N PRO A 34 -14.59 32.63 -49.67
CA PRO A 34 -15.48 31.70 -48.97
C PRO A 34 -14.74 30.46 -48.38
N GLY A 35 -15.50 29.50 -47.82
CA GLY A 35 -15.16 28.07 -47.93
C GLY A 35 -14.55 27.39 -46.68
N ARG A 36 -15.32 26.48 -46.08
CA ARG A 36 -14.85 25.53 -45.05
C ARG A 36 -15.31 24.11 -45.41
N PRO A 37 -14.40 23.13 -45.63
CA PRO A 37 -14.74 21.72 -45.62
C PRO A 37 -14.76 21.16 -44.19
N LEU A 38 -15.60 20.15 -43.95
CA LEU A 38 -15.60 19.35 -42.71
C LEU A 38 -15.35 17.88 -43.07
N ALA A 39 -14.14 17.39 -42.77
CA ALA A 39 -13.71 15.99 -42.80
C ALA A 39 -12.27 15.93 -42.24
N SER A 40 -11.74 14.87 -41.61
CA SER A 40 -12.26 13.72 -40.84
C SER A 40 -11.02 12.84 -40.50
N SER A 41 -11.10 11.95 -39.51
CA SER A 41 -9.97 11.20 -38.89
C SER A 41 -9.03 12.09 -38.06
N ASP A 42 -8.64 11.78 -36.82
CA ASP A 42 -8.62 10.52 -36.05
C ASP A 42 -7.69 9.42 -36.58
N ALA A 43 -6.38 9.72 -36.60
CA ALA A 43 -5.32 8.73 -36.85
C ALA A 43 -3.97 9.04 -36.15
N ALA A 44 -3.96 9.74 -35.00
CA ALA A 44 -2.71 10.18 -34.34
C ALA A 44 -2.67 10.03 -32.80
N ALA A 45 -3.68 9.42 -32.17
CA ALA A 45 -3.85 9.38 -30.71
C ALA A 45 -3.79 7.94 -30.12
N ALA A 46 -2.87 7.09 -30.62
CA ALA A 46 -2.79 5.67 -30.28
C ALA A 46 -1.36 5.21 -29.89
N GLY A 47 -0.68 5.98 -29.03
CA GLY A 47 0.65 5.63 -28.53
C GLY A 47 1.27 6.72 -27.66
N GLY A 48 1.06 6.67 -26.35
CA GLY A 48 1.59 7.66 -25.41
C GLY A 48 0.99 7.65 -24.01
N ALA A 49 -0.21 7.06 -23.83
CA ALA A 49 -0.85 6.92 -22.53
C ALA A 49 -0.42 5.64 -21.78
N GLU A 50 0.89 5.40 -21.60
CA GLU A 50 1.35 4.58 -20.46
C GLU A 50 1.18 5.45 -19.20
N GLU A 51 -0.09 5.60 -18.78
CA GLU A 51 -0.56 6.54 -17.76
C GLU A 51 0.31 6.44 -16.51
N ALA A 52 1.07 7.51 -16.23
CA ALA A 52 2.10 7.50 -15.20
C ALA A 52 1.52 7.00 -13.87
N ALA A 53 1.96 5.79 -13.47
CA ALA A 53 1.60 5.24 -12.17
C ALA A 53 1.96 6.28 -11.11
N VAL A 54 1.04 6.57 -10.18
CA VAL A 54 1.27 7.52 -9.10
C VAL A 54 2.45 7.01 -8.29
N ARG A 55 3.63 7.56 -8.58
CA ARG A 55 4.86 7.22 -7.88
C ARG A 55 4.66 7.63 -6.43
N PRO A 56 4.97 6.77 -5.45
CA PRO A 56 5.25 7.26 -4.10
C PRO A 56 6.29 8.37 -4.26
N THR A 57 5.96 9.59 -3.82
CA THR A 57 6.92 10.70 -3.84
C THR A 57 8.16 10.24 -3.06
N GLU A 58 9.36 10.48 -3.60
CA GLU A 58 10.58 10.03 -2.91
C GLU A 58 10.72 10.73 -1.54
N ASP A 59 10.10 11.91 -1.40
CA ASP A 59 9.92 12.68 -0.16
C ASP A 59 9.09 11.94 0.91
N ALA A 60 8.22 11.02 0.51
CA ALA A 60 7.40 10.22 1.43
C ALA A 60 8.12 8.96 1.96
N ALA A 61 9.30 8.62 1.43
CA ALA A 61 10.08 7.49 1.94
C ALA A 61 10.80 7.84 3.25
N HIS A 62 10.77 6.93 4.22
CA HIS A 62 11.50 7.12 5.47
C HIS A 62 13.02 7.00 5.22
N PRO A 63 13.87 7.73 5.97
CA PRO A 63 15.32 7.50 5.96
C PRO A 63 15.65 6.04 6.32
N PRO A 64 16.67 5.40 5.70
CA PRO A 64 16.98 3.99 5.94
C PRO A 64 17.17 3.60 7.41
N LEU A 65 17.87 4.44 8.19
CA LEU A 65 18.10 4.21 9.63
C LEU A 65 16.81 4.34 10.44
N GLU A 66 15.88 5.20 10.03
CA GLU A 66 14.59 5.36 10.70
C GLU A 66 13.67 4.17 10.40
N ALA A 67 13.61 3.71 9.15
CA ALA A 67 12.83 2.51 8.79
C ALA A 67 13.33 1.25 9.53
N LEU A 68 14.65 1.13 9.73
CA LEU A 68 15.24 0.07 10.57
C LEU A 68 14.93 0.28 12.07
N GLY A 69 14.96 1.51 12.57
CA GLY A 69 14.54 1.83 13.94
C GLY A 69 13.06 1.52 14.19
N LEU A 70 12.19 1.79 13.22
CA LEU A 70 10.77 1.43 13.22
C LEU A 70 10.59 -0.10 13.20
N LEU A 71 11.39 -0.84 12.43
CA LEU A 71 11.36 -2.31 12.43
C LEU A 71 11.71 -2.87 13.82
N CYS A 72 12.76 -2.35 14.46
CA CYS A 72 13.11 -2.71 15.83
C CYS A 72 11.99 -2.36 16.83
N ALA A 73 11.37 -1.19 16.70
CA ALA A 73 10.25 -0.78 17.56
C ALA A 73 9.02 -1.69 17.39
N SER A 74 8.61 -1.99 16.16
CA SER A 74 7.52 -2.91 15.85
C SER A 74 7.80 -4.34 16.35
N MET A 75 9.04 -4.83 16.21
CA MET A 75 9.43 -6.14 16.75
C MET A 75 9.38 -6.19 18.28
N LEU A 76 9.83 -5.13 18.97
CA LEU A 76 9.74 -5.05 20.44
C LEU A 76 8.30 -4.92 20.95
N LEU A 77 7.46 -4.14 20.26
CA LEU A 77 6.03 -3.99 20.61
C LEU A 77 5.26 -5.30 20.37
N PHE A 78 5.49 -5.97 19.24
CA PHE A 78 4.90 -7.27 18.94
C PHE A 78 5.38 -8.32 19.97
N ALA A 79 6.67 -8.30 20.34
CA ALA A 79 7.20 -9.18 21.38
C ALA A 79 6.56 -8.93 22.75
N GLY A 80 6.35 -7.67 23.12
CA GLY A 80 5.63 -7.28 24.33
C GLY A 80 4.19 -7.78 24.33
N ALA A 81 3.45 -7.61 23.22
CA ALA A 81 2.09 -8.11 23.06
C ALA A 81 2.01 -9.64 23.22
N GLN A 82 2.87 -10.39 22.50
CA GLN A 82 2.91 -11.85 22.57
C GLN A 82 3.40 -12.37 23.92
N TRP A 83 4.29 -11.65 24.62
CA TRP A 83 4.67 -11.98 26.00
C TRP A 83 3.51 -11.77 26.96
N LEU A 84 2.82 -10.63 26.85
CA LEU A 84 1.72 -10.25 27.75
C LEU A 84 0.51 -11.17 27.58
N GLY A 85 0.15 -11.54 26.34
CA GLY A 85 -0.91 -12.52 26.09
C GLY A 85 -0.66 -13.90 26.71
N ARG A 86 0.62 -14.35 26.73
CA ARG A 86 1.02 -15.62 27.37
C ARG A 86 1.20 -15.53 28.89
N ARG A 87 1.16 -14.34 29.49
CA ARG A 87 1.47 -14.12 30.92
C ARG A 87 0.34 -13.48 31.73
N GLY A 88 -0.54 -12.70 31.11
CA GLY A 88 -1.57 -11.91 31.79
C GLY A 88 -2.91 -12.62 32.00
N GLY A 89 -3.04 -13.89 31.58
CA GLY A 89 -4.33 -14.60 31.60
C GLY A 89 -5.30 -14.13 30.51
N VAL A 90 -6.55 -14.59 30.59
CA VAL A 90 -7.53 -14.56 29.49
C VAL A 90 -7.67 -13.19 28.83
N PHE A 91 -7.90 -12.12 29.59
CA PHE A 91 -8.06 -10.75 29.03
C PHE A 91 -6.90 -10.33 28.13
N TRP A 92 -5.66 -10.61 28.55
CA TRP A 92 -4.48 -10.25 27.76
C TRP A 92 -4.24 -11.22 26.61
N ALA A 93 -4.65 -12.48 26.73
CA ALA A 93 -4.58 -13.46 25.63
C ALA A 93 -5.49 -13.04 24.46
N GLU A 94 -6.74 -12.64 24.75
CA GLU A 94 -7.68 -12.12 23.73
C GLU A 94 -7.22 -10.78 23.12
N LEU A 95 -6.55 -9.93 23.90
CA LEU A 95 -6.11 -8.60 23.44
C LEU A 95 -4.77 -8.63 22.66
N ALA A 96 -3.93 -9.65 22.88
CA ALA A 96 -2.60 -9.73 22.26
C ALA A 96 -2.58 -9.74 20.73
N PRO A 97 -3.50 -10.43 19.99
CA PRO A 97 -3.56 -10.36 18.53
C PRO A 97 -3.78 -8.92 18.01
N ALA A 98 -4.72 -8.18 18.62
CA ALA A 98 -4.99 -6.79 18.24
C ALA A 98 -3.79 -5.87 18.51
N LEU A 99 -3.10 -6.06 19.65
CA LEU A 99 -1.85 -5.37 19.94
C LEU A 99 -0.72 -5.74 18.95
N GLY A 100 -0.71 -6.99 18.44
CA GLY A 100 0.21 -7.43 17.38
C GLY A 100 0.00 -6.70 16.05
N VAL A 101 -1.26 -6.54 15.62
CA VAL A 101 -1.60 -5.73 14.42
C VAL A 101 -1.16 -4.27 14.61
N LEU A 102 -1.45 -3.69 15.78
CA LEU A 102 -1.06 -2.32 16.10
C LEU A 102 0.46 -2.15 16.19
N ALA A 103 1.21 -3.16 16.65
CA ALA A 103 2.67 -3.09 16.72
C ALA A 103 3.32 -2.90 15.35
N TRP A 104 2.77 -3.50 14.29
CA TRP A 104 3.24 -3.32 12.91
C TRP A 104 2.81 -1.98 12.29
N ILE A 105 1.57 -1.56 12.51
CA ILE A 105 1.00 -0.38 11.83
C ILE A 105 1.37 0.92 12.56
N LEU A 106 1.17 0.99 13.88
CA LEU A 106 1.16 2.24 14.64
C LEU A 106 2.49 3.01 14.65
N PRO A 107 3.68 2.38 14.79
CA PRO A 107 4.94 3.12 14.81
C PRO A 107 5.21 3.84 13.49
N ALA A 108 4.98 3.16 12.36
CA ALA A 108 5.14 3.71 11.03
C ALA A 108 4.08 4.78 10.73
N TYR A 109 2.80 4.50 11.05
CA TYR A 109 1.70 5.45 10.89
C TYR A 109 1.99 6.77 11.60
N LEU A 110 2.40 6.73 12.87
CA LEU A 110 2.73 7.92 13.65
C LEU A 110 3.96 8.67 13.09
N ALA A 111 4.97 7.96 12.58
CA ALA A 111 6.14 8.57 11.96
C ALA A 111 5.80 9.26 10.62
N ALA A 112 4.90 8.69 9.82
CA ALA A 112 4.40 9.29 8.58
C ALA A 112 3.48 10.50 8.85
N SER A 113 2.53 10.39 9.80
CA SER A 113 1.66 11.52 10.18
C SER A 113 2.45 12.71 10.72
N ARG A 114 3.55 12.48 11.46
CA ARG A 114 4.46 13.55 11.93
C ARG A 114 5.18 14.30 10.80
N ARG A 115 5.21 13.77 9.57
CA ARG A 115 5.70 14.45 8.37
C ARG A 115 4.61 15.23 7.61
N GLY A 116 3.35 15.17 8.04
CA GLY A 116 2.21 15.74 7.31
C GLY A 116 1.76 14.90 6.12
N HIS A 117 2.25 13.66 5.98
CA HIS A 117 1.79 12.72 4.95
C HIS A 117 0.58 11.93 5.46
N ASP A 118 -0.39 11.69 4.58
CA ASP A 118 -1.41 10.65 4.78
C ASP A 118 -0.70 9.27 4.72
N PRO A 119 -0.64 8.50 5.82
CA PRO A 119 0.09 7.23 5.82
C PRO A 119 -0.59 6.16 4.97
N LEU A 120 -1.91 6.22 4.81
CA LEU A 120 -2.68 5.24 4.06
C LEU A 120 -2.47 5.44 2.55
N VAL A 121 -2.37 6.69 2.08
CA VAL A 121 -1.99 7.02 0.70
C VAL A 121 -0.49 6.78 0.47
N ALA A 122 0.39 7.31 1.32
CA ALA A 122 1.85 7.21 1.15
C ALA A 122 2.35 5.75 1.14
N HIS A 123 1.79 4.91 2.02
CA HIS A 123 2.12 3.49 2.07
C HIS A 123 1.26 2.64 1.11
N GLY A 124 0.40 3.23 0.27
CA GLY A 124 -0.26 2.54 -0.85
C GLY A 124 -1.41 1.61 -0.48
N LEU A 125 -2.11 1.89 0.63
CA LEU A 125 -3.41 1.29 0.98
C LEU A 125 -4.57 2.01 0.29
N LEU A 126 -4.61 3.35 0.36
CA LEU A 126 -5.63 4.16 -0.31
C LEU A 126 -5.18 4.54 -1.72
N GLY A 127 -5.70 3.79 -2.70
CA GLY A 127 -5.52 4.05 -4.13
C GLY A 127 -6.35 3.09 -4.98
N ARG A 128 -6.46 3.35 -6.28
CA ARG A 128 -7.09 2.38 -7.20
C ARG A 128 -6.24 1.09 -7.22
N PRO A 129 -6.77 -0.08 -6.87
CA PRO A 129 -5.98 -1.30 -6.67
C PRO A 129 -5.63 -1.97 -8.01
N ARG A 130 -4.78 -1.30 -8.79
CA ARG A 130 -4.31 -1.76 -10.11
C ARG A 130 -3.65 -3.13 -9.98
N GLY A 131 -4.02 -4.06 -10.87
CA GLY A 131 -3.37 -5.37 -10.98
C GLY A 131 -3.82 -6.46 -10.01
N LEU A 132 -4.79 -6.23 -9.11
CA LEU A 132 -5.27 -7.26 -8.16
C LEU A 132 -5.61 -8.59 -8.83
N LEU A 133 -6.39 -8.58 -9.91
CA LEU A 133 -6.80 -9.79 -10.62
C LEU A 133 -5.59 -10.56 -11.19
N GLY A 134 -4.65 -9.86 -11.83
CA GLY A 134 -3.43 -10.48 -12.36
C GLY A 134 -2.52 -11.02 -11.26
N ALA A 135 -2.39 -10.28 -10.15
CA ALA A 135 -1.64 -10.72 -8.98
C ALA A 135 -2.26 -11.97 -8.33
N GLY A 136 -3.59 -12.00 -8.19
CA GLY A 136 -4.33 -13.15 -7.69
C GLY A 136 -4.17 -14.38 -8.59
N LEU A 137 -4.39 -14.23 -9.91
CA LEU A 137 -4.24 -15.31 -10.88
C LEU A 137 -2.83 -15.89 -10.91
N VAL A 138 -1.78 -15.05 -10.92
CA VAL A 138 -0.39 -15.52 -10.88
C VAL A 138 -0.05 -16.14 -9.53
N SER A 139 -0.55 -15.60 -8.41
CA SER A 139 -0.37 -16.20 -7.09
C SER A 139 -1.02 -17.59 -7.02
N CYS A 140 -2.27 -17.73 -7.47
CA CYS A 140 -2.96 -19.02 -7.54
C CYS A 140 -2.25 -20.03 -8.46
N LEU A 141 -1.64 -19.57 -9.57
CA LEU A 141 -0.82 -20.43 -10.42
C LEU A 141 0.45 -20.91 -9.70
N LEU A 142 1.21 -20.00 -9.08
CA LEU A 142 2.43 -20.33 -8.33
C LEU A 142 2.14 -21.25 -7.13
N LEU A 143 1.05 -20.98 -6.41
CA LEU A 143 0.58 -21.77 -5.28
C LEU A 143 0.02 -23.13 -5.71
N GLY A 144 -0.66 -23.21 -6.86
CA GLY A 144 -1.07 -24.48 -7.47
C GLY A 144 0.12 -25.36 -7.86
N LEU A 145 1.16 -24.76 -8.46
CA LEU A 145 2.43 -25.47 -8.75
C LEU A 145 3.14 -25.94 -7.47
N TYR A 146 3.11 -25.13 -6.40
CA TYR A 146 3.59 -25.53 -5.08
C TYR A 146 2.79 -26.72 -4.51
N VAL A 147 1.46 -26.69 -4.56
CA VAL A 147 0.59 -27.80 -4.11
C VAL A 147 0.89 -29.09 -4.89
N LEU A 148 1.10 -29.00 -6.21
CA LEU A 148 1.48 -30.15 -7.05
C LEU A 148 2.87 -30.70 -6.66
N ALA A 149 3.83 -29.83 -6.35
CA ALA A 149 5.15 -30.24 -5.86
C ALA A 149 5.09 -30.89 -4.47
N VAL A 150 4.24 -30.38 -3.57
CA VAL A 150 3.96 -31.00 -2.25
C VAL A 150 3.33 -32.38 -2.43
N ALA A 151 2.29 -32.50 -3.27
CA ALA A 151 1.63 -33.78 -3.56
C ALA A 151 2.61 -34.82 -4.12
N ALA A 152 3.44 -34.44 -5.09
CA ALA A 152 4.48 -35.30 -5.65
C ALA A 152 5.50 -35.75 -4.58
N ALA A 153 5.96 -34.83 -3.73
CA ALA A 153 6.90 -35.14 -2.64
C ALA A 153 6.30 -36.05 -1.55
N HIS A 154 4.97 -36.07 -1.40
CA HIS A 154 4.25 -36.92 -0.43
C HIS A 154 3.67 -38.21 -1.06
N GLY A 155 4.01 -38.49 -2.32
CA GLY A 155 3.64 -39.73 -3.02
C GLY A 155 2.21 -39.78 -3.56
N GLY A 156 1.49 -38.65 -3.61
CA GLY A 156 0.13 -38.61 -4.16
C GLY A 156 -0.74 -37.47 -3.64
N GLY A 157 -2.05 -37.63 -3.84
CA GLY A 157 -3.07 -36.67 -3.42
C GLY A 157 -3.17 -36.46 -1.89
N PRO A 158 -4.04 -35.53 -1.45
CA PRO A 158 -4.23 -35.23 -0.04
C PRO A 158 -4.76 -36.44 0.72
N ARG A 159 -4.28 -36.64 1.95
CA ARG A 159 -4.64 -37.77 2.83
C ARG A 159 -5.93 -37.53 3.63
N SER A 160 -6.42 -36.30 3.65
CA SER A 160 -7.70 -35.90 4.24
C SER A 160 -8.36 -34.79 3.40
N PRO A 161 -9.69 -34.57 3.53
CA PRO A 161 -10.35 -33.43 2.89
C PRO A 161 -9.88 -32.09 3.46
N VAL A 162 -9.70 -31.08 2.61
CA VAL A 162 -9.42 -29.70 3.06
C VAL A 162 -10.60 -29.17 3.89
N PRO A 163 -10.38 -28.65 5.12
CA PRO A 163 -11.44 -28.09 5.94
C PRO A 163 -11.84 -26.69 5.45
N TRP A 164 -12.58 -26.62 4.33
CA TRP A 164 -12.86 -25.37 3.60
C TRP A 164 -13.46 -24.23 4.45
N GLY A 165 -14.31 -24.54 5.42
CA GLY A 165 -14.86 -23.53 6.34
C GLY A 165 -13.77 -22.87 7.20
N SER A 166 -12.86 -23.69 7.76
CA SER A 166 -11.68 -23.22 8.48
C SER A 166 -10.72 -22.46 7.55
N ALA A 167 -10.50 -22.95 6.33
CA ALA A 167 -9.63 -22.31 5.34
C ALA A 167 -10.15 -20.91 4.93
N LEU A 168 -11.46 -20.72 4.79
CA LEU A 168 -12.05 -19.39 4.53
C LEU A 168 -11.93 -18.47 5.75
N GLY A 169 -12.18 -18.97 6.96
CA GLY A 169 -11.99 -18.22 8.19
C GLY A 169 -10.53 -17.76 8.37
N LEU A 170 -9.58 -18.65 8.07
CA LEU A 170 -8.14 -18.36 8.08
C LEU A 170 -7.74 -17.38 6.98
N LEU A 171 -8.30 -17.46 5.77
CA LEU A 171 -8.03 -16.48 4.72
C LEU A 171 -8.48 -15.06 5.13
N VAL A 172 -9.65 -14.93 5.77
CA VAL A 172 -10.15 -13.64 6.28
C VAL A 172 -9.32 -13.14 7.47
N HIS A 173 -8.94 -14.04 8.38
CA HIS A 173 -8.02 -13.73 9.47
C HIS A 173 -6.67 -13.23 8.93
N ASP A 174 -6.04 -13.98 8.03
CA ASP A 174 -4.70 -13.68 7.53
C ASP A 174 -4.70 -12.42 6.67
N LEU A 175 -5.75 -12.16 5.87
CA LEU A 175 -5.90 -10.88 5.18
C LEU A 175 -5.86 -9.69 6.14
N CYS A 176 -6.62 -9.73 7.23
CA CYS A 176 -6.83 -8.58 8.12
C CYS A 176 -5.76 -8.44 9.24
N PHE A 177 -5.31 -9.56 9.82
CA PHE A 177 -4.52 -9.59 11.05
C PHE A 177 -3.05 -9.99 10.82
N VAL A 178 -2.68 -10.47 9.62
CA VAL A 178 -1.30 -10.88 9.30
C VAL A 178 -0.77 -10.13 8.07
N ALA A 179 -1.33 -10.41 6.89
CA ALA A 179 -0.86 -9.89 5.61
C ALA A 179 -1.03 -8.37 5.48
N LEU A 180 -2.16 -7.78 5.90
CA LEU A 180 -2.33 -6.32 5.86
C LEU A 180 -1.32 -5.57 6.74
N PRO A 181 -1.17 -5.87 8.06
CA PRO A 181 -0.19 -5.18 8.89
C PRO A 181 1.26 -5.41 8.43
N GLU A 182 1.62 -6.64 8.05
CA GLU A 182 2.99 -6.95 7.63
C GLU A 182 3.33 -6.35 6.26
N GLU A 183 2.47 -6.46 5.24
CA GLU A 183 2.76 -5.88 3.92
C GLU A 183 2.66 -4.34 3.93
N TYR A 184 1.81 -3.76 4.78
CA TYR A 184 1.85 -2.31 5.07
C TYR A 184 3.23 -1.89 5.58
N PHE A 185 3.78 -2.59 6.57
CA PHE A 185 5.10 -2.27 7.10
C PHE A 185 6.22 -2.56 6.07
N PHE A 186 6.35 -3.80 5.61
CA PHE A 186 7.47 -4.23 4.79
C PHE A 186 7.47 -3.64 3.37
N ARG A 187 6.32 -3.41 2.75
CA ARG A 187 6.22 -2.86 1.38
C ARG A 187 5.82 -1.39 1.33
N GLY A 188 5.08 -0.92 2.33
CA GLY A 188 4.72 0.49 2.46
C GLY A 188 5.82 1.37 3.05
N VAL A 189 6.59 0.83 4.00
CA VAL A 189 7.60 1.59 4.78
C VAL A 189 9.02 1.13 4.45
N LEU A 190 9.32 -0.15 4.68
CA LEU A 190 10.71 -0.65 4.72
C LEU A 190 11.33 -0.79 3.32
N GLN A 191 10.64 -1.41 2.37
CA GLN A 191 11.15 -1.55 1.00
C GLN A 191 11.41 -0.18 0.33
N PRO A 192 10.48 0.79 0.32
CA PRO A 192 10.73 2.12 -0.26
C PRO A 192 11.91 2.86 0.40
N ALA A 193 12.03 2.80 1.73
CA ALA A 193 13.15 3.39 2.47
C ALA A 193 14.52 2.79 2.10
N LEU A 194 14.56 1.49 1.77
CA LEU A 194 15.79 0.77 1.44
C LEU A 194 16.12 0.76 -0.06
N GLU A 195 15.16 1.10 -0.93
CA GLU A 195 15.21 0.90 -2.39
C GLU A 195 16.44 1.53 -3.06
N GLY A 196 16.83 2.72 -2.60
CA GLY A 196 18.04 3.43 -3.03
C GLY A 196 17.94 4.08 -4.41
N ARG A 197 19.01 4.78 -4.79
CA ARG A 197 19.07 5.62 -6.01
C ARG A 197 19.18 4.84 -7.33
N ARG A 198 19.37 3.51 -7.29
CA ARG A 198 19.47 2.66 -8.49
C ARG A 198 18.31 1.65 -8.47
N ARG A 199 17.39 1.82 -9.40
CA ARG A 199 16.27 0.90 -9.68
C ARG A 199 16.39 0.39 -11.11
N VAL A 200 15.85 -0.79 -11.39
CA VAL A 200 15.78 -1.41 -12.72
C VAL A 200 14.35 -1.77 -13.07
N ARG A 201 13.96 -1.67 -14.34
CA ARG A 201 12.63 -2.10 -14.82
C ARG A 201 12.70 -3.61 -15.12
N TRP A 202 12.24 -4.46 -14.19
CA TRP A 202 12.29 -5.92 -14.32
C TRP A 202 10.88 -6.51 -14.43
N VAL A 203 10.59 -7.14 -15.59
CA VAL A 203 9.28 -7.72 -15.94
C VAL A 203 8.12 -6.70 -15.74
N GLY A 204 8.39 -5.41 -15.98
CA GLY A 204 7.41 -4.34 -15.85
C GLY A 204 7.19 -3.77 -14.43
N ALA A 205 7.95 -4.22 -13.42
CA ALA A 205 8.06 -3.53 -12.13
C ALA A 205 9.30 -2.62 -12.12
N GLU A 206 9.25 -1.47 -11.45
CA GLU A 206 10.46 -0.74 -11.04
C GLU A 206 10.91 -1.31 -9.69
N VAL A 207 12.13 -1.87 -9.60
CA VAL A 207 12.66 -2.50 -8.39
C VAL A 207 14.12 -2.12 -8.14
N GLY A 208 14.45 -1.86 -6.87
CA GLY A 208 15.81 -1.57 -6.40
C GLY A 208 16.33 -2.63 -5.44
N ARG A 209 17.32 -2.26 -4.61
CA ARG A 209 17.89 -3.18 -3.60
C ARG A 209 16.94 -3.44 -2.43
N GLY A 210 15.98 -2.55 -2.20
CA GLY A 210 15.05 -2.58 -1.08
C GLY A 210 14.12 -3.78 -1.16
N LEU A 211 13.72 -4.18 -2.37
CA LEU A 211 13.06 -5.46 -2.63
C LEU A 211 13.77 -6.64 -1.95
N VAL A 212 15.07 -6.78 -2.18
CA VAL A 212 15.87 -7.91 -1.66
C VAL A 212 16.13 -7.76 -0.17
N VAL A 213 16.54 -6.56 0.29
CA VAL A 213 16.88 -6.33 1.70
C VAL A 213 15.65 -6.40 2.61
N ALA A 214 14.52 -5.82 2.23
CA ALA A 214 13.28 -5.93 3.00
C ALA A 214 12.75 -7.37 3.05
N SER A 215 12.91 -8.14 1.96
CA SER A 215 12.51 -9.57 1.94
C SER A 215 13.44 -10.44 2.78
N LEU A 216 14.74 -10.12 2.84
CA LEU A 216 15.69 -10.78 3.74
C LEU A 216 15.37 -10.46 5.21
N LEU A 217 15.09 -9.18 5.53
CA LEU A 217 14.67 -8.76 6.88
C LEU A 217 13.35 -9.43 7.30
N PHE A 218 12.36 -9.52 6.40
CA PHE A 218 11.10 -10.24 6.62
C PHE A 218 11.33 -11.71 7.01
N ALA A 219 12.19 -12.41 6.27
CA ALA A 219 12.55 -13.79 6.54
C ALA A 219 13.37 -13.96 7.84
N LEU A 220 14.23 -13.00 8.19
CA LEU A 220 14.96 -13.01 9.46
C LEU A 220 14.04 -12.77 10.66
N CYS A 221 13.07 -11.86 10.56
CA CYS A 221 12.03 -11.66 11.59
C CYS A 221 11.24 -12.95 11.87
N HIS A 222 11.05 -13.81 10.85
CA HIS A 222 10.39 -15.09 11.02
C HIS A 222 11.17 -16.11 11.87
N LEU A 223 12.50 -16.02 11.95
CA LEU A 223 13.32 -16.86 12.84
C LEU A 223 13.23 -16.45 14.31
N VAL A 224 12.96 -15.17 14.59
CA VAL A 224 12.88 -14.64 15.97
C VAL A 224 11.74 -15.30 16.75
N TRP A 225 10.63 -15.65 16.08
CA TRP A 225 9.45 -16.25 16.73
C TRP A 225 9.45 -17.77 16.77
N LEU A 226 10.05 -18.43 15.78
CA LEU A 226 10.23 -19.87 15.78
C LEU A 226 11.57 -20.15 15.07
N PRO A 227 12.64 -20.54 15.79
CA PRO A 227 13.98 -20.69 15.23
C PRO A 227 14.15 -22.00 14.44
N ASP A 228 13.30 -22.21 13.43
CA ASP A 228 13.42 -23.24 12.41
C ASP A 228 13.98 -22.59 11.12
N PRO A 229 15.19 -22.97 10.65
CA PRO A 229 15.77 -22.47 9.41
C PRO A 229 14.86 -22.58 8.18
N ARG A 230 13.90 -23.51 8.15
CA ARG A 230 12.90 -23.64 7.07
C ARG A 230 12.03 -22.39 6.94
N ARG A 231 11.84 -21.60 8.00
CA ARG A 231 11.12 -20.32 7.93
C ARG A 231 11.83 -19.28 7.08
N LEU A 232 13.14 -19.40 6.81
CA LEU A 232 13.82 -18.52 5.84
C LEU A 232 13.25 -18.64 4.42
N LEU A 233 12.55 -19.73 4.09
CA LEU A 233 11.91 -19.90 2.78
C LEU A 233 10.82 -18.85 2.49
N VAL A 234 10.29 -18.14 3.50
CA VAL A 234 9.36 -17.01 3.26
C VAL A 234 10.01 -15.84 2.51
N PHE A 235 11.35 -15.81 2.40
CA PHE A 235 12.09 -14.91 1.52
C PHE A 235 11.57 -14.94 0.07
N PHE A 236 11.27 -16.13 -0.47
CA PHE A 236 10.83 -16.29 -1.87
C PHE A 236 9.45 -15.69 -2.17
N PRO A 237 8.36 -16.02 -1.42
CA PRO A 237 7.09 -15.32 -1.60
C PRO A 237 7.20 -13.84 -1.21
N SER A 238 8.06 -13.46 -0.26
CA SER A 238 8.31 -12.06 0.07
C SER A 238 8.86 -11.24 -1.12
N LEU A 239 9.75 -11.82 -1.94
CA LEU A 239 10.19 -11.20 -3.19
C LEU A 239 9.04 -11.01 -4.19
N TRP A 240 8.09 -11.95 -4.26
CA TRP A 240 6.90 -11.80 -5.10
C TRP A 240 6.02 -10.64 -4.61
N PHE A 241 5.76 -10.53 -3.30
CA PHE A 241 4.96 -9.44 -2.74
C PHE A 241 5.62 -8.07 -2.94
N GLY A 242 6.95 -7.98 -2.77
CA GLY A 242 7.72 -6.76 -3.03
C GLY A 242 7.81 -6.38 -4.51
N TRP A 243 7.81 -7.35 -5.42
CA TRP A 243 7.70 -7.11 -6.85
C TRP A 243 6.30 -6.60 -7.23
N LEU A 244 5.24 -7.16 -6.63
CA LEU A 244 3.88 -6.68 -6.81
C LEU A 244 3.73 -5.21 -6.36
N ARG A 245 4.38 -4.80 -5.25
CA ARG A 245 4.49 -3.38 -4.87
C ARG A 245 5.19 -2.56 -5.95
N GLY A 246 6.37 -3.00 -6.42
CA GLY A 246 7.14 -2.31 -7.47
C GLY A 246 6.44 -2.22 -8.83
N ARG A 247 5.47 -3.11 -9.10
CA ARG A 247 4.64 -3.11 -10.32
C ARG A 247 3.38 -2.26 -10.22
N THR A 248 2.77 -2.17 -9.04
CA THR A 248 1.41 -1.60 -8.88
C THR A 248 1.34 -0.31 -8.09
N GLY A 249 2.39 0.02 -7.31
CA GLY A 249 2.41 1.13 -6.37
C GLY A 249 1.65 0.87 -5.06
N SER A 250 0.83 -0.18 -4.99
CA SER A 250 -0.01 -0.53 -3.83
C SER A 250 0.54 -1.73 -3.06
N VAL A 251 0.17 -1.87 -1.79
CA VAL A 251 0.41 -3.10 -1.01
C VAL A 251 -0.69 -4.14 -1.20
N LEU A 252 -1.90 -3.74 -1.61
CA LEU A 252 -3.07 -4.62 -1.64
C LEU A 252 -2.89 -5.89 -2.49
N PRO A 253 -2.18 -5.88 -3.64
CA PRO A 253 -1.83 -7.10 -4.36
C PRO A 253 -0.87 -8.02 -3.60
N GLY A 254 0.05 -7.46 -2.82
CA GLY A 254 0.92 -8.20 -1.90
C GLY A 254 0.14 -8.81 -0.74
N VAL A 255 -0.77 -8.04 -0.11
CA VAL A 255 -1.67 -8.52 0.95
C VAL A 255 -2.49 -9.73 0.50
N LEU A 256 -3.08 -9.67 -0.70
CA LEU A 256 -3.83 -10.79 -1.28
C LEU A 256 -2.92 -12.00 -1.53
N ALA A 257 -1.75 -11.79 -2.15
CA ALA A 257 -0.81 -12.88 -2.43
C ALA A 257 -0.26 -13.55 -1.16
N HIS A 258 -0.02 -12.77 -0.10
CA HIS A 258 0.45 -13.23 1.20
C HIS A 258 -0.64 -14.06 1.91
N ALA A 259 -1.86 -13.57 2.03
CA ALA A 259 -2.94 -14.33 2.67
C ALA A 259 -3.28 -15.62 1.90
N LEU A 260 -3.24 -15.61 0.56
CA LEU A 260 -3.36 -16.82 -0.26
C LEU A 260 -2.21 -17.82 0.00
N ALA A 261 -0.97 -17.35 0.18
CA ALA A 261 0.16 -18.20 0.49
C ALA A 261 0.04 -18.87 1.86
N ASN A 262 -0.35 -18.11 2.90
CA ASN A 262 -0.54 -18.65 4.25
C ASN A 262 -1.70 -19.66 4.29
N ALA A 263 -2.84 -19.34 3.68
CA ALA A 263 -3.97 -20.26 3.56
C ALA A 263 -3.60 -21.55 2.79
N THR A 264 -2.78 -21.43 1.74
CA THR A 264 -2.27 -22.60 0.99
C THR A 264 -1.30 -23.44 1.84
N GLN A 265 -0.41 -22.80 2.60
CA GLN A 265 0.51 -23.49 3.51
C GLN A 265 -0.25 -24.25 4.60
N TYR A 266 -1.28 -23.63 5.20
CA TYR A 266 -2.16 -24.27 6.17
C TYR A 266 -2.93 -25.44 5.56
N ALA A 267 -3.49 -25.27 4.35
CA ALA A 267 -4.17 -26.35 3.64
C ALA A 267 -3.22 -27.53 3.38
N CYS A 268 -1.99 -27.28 2.91
CA CYS A 268 -1.00 -28.33 2.71
C CYS A 268 -0.63 -29.04 4.02
N ALA A 269 -0.38 -28.28 5.09
CA ALA A 269 -0.04 -28.82 6.40
C ALA A 269 -1.19 -29.65 7.03
N SER A 270 -2.46 -29.29 6.78
CA SER A 270 -3.61 -30.02 7.34
C SER A 270 -4.00 -31.29 6.58
N VAL A 271 -3.53 -31.48 5.33
CA VAL A 271 -3.91 -32.66 4.51
C VAL A 271 -2.76 -33.59 4.08
N TRP A 272 -1.50 -33.26 4.39
CA TRP A 272 -0.33 -34.14 4.16
C TRP A 272 0.53 -34.42 5.40
N ALA A 273 0.18 -33.91 6.58
CA ALA A 273 0.93 -34.15 7.83
C ALA A 273 0.47 -35.41 8.62
N THR A 274 -0.23 -36.34 7.96
CA THR A 274 -0.65 -37.65 8.49
C THR A 274 0.01 -38.80 7.76
#